data_AF-A0A1G2M1S1-F1
#
_entry.id   AF-A0A1G2M1S1-F1
#
_cell.length_a   1.000
_cell.length_b   1.000
_cell.length_c   1.000
_cell.angle_alpha   90.00
_cell.angle_beta   90.00
_cell.angle_gamma   90.00
#
_symmetry.space_group_name_H-M   'P 1'
#
loop_
_entity.id
_entity.type
_entity.pdbx_description
1 polymer ?
#
loop_
_entity_poly.entity_id
_entity_poly.type
_entity_poly.pdbx_seq_one_letter_code
_entity_poly.pdbx_strand_id
1 'polypeptide(L)'
;MHFASGHTRTVLLIGGVAIKFASLFQPRYWLHGLKRLRLFAQRREVGGRLRHYHPNPLAGGILYYFWGMRSNLLERDIWRDCQHLPLAPTYVSFWGLVNIQRRGTPIQTHELALCPFRDLAQEHPNWSDLHKPEHFCWIGDRICLIDCGGPELGEALRAYRKIPVATGRLRTQTT
;
A
#
# COMPACT_ATOMS: atom_id res chain seq x y z
N MET A 1 -10.75 13.60 -10.64
CA MET A 1 -10.75 12.17 -10.30
C MET A 1 -9.51 11.57 -10.90
N HIS A 2 -8.64 10.94 -10.10
CA HIS A 2 -7.39 10.35 -10.59
C HIS A 2 -7.41 8.84 -10.35
N PHE A 3 -6.86 8.09 -11.30
CA PHE A 3 -6.89 6.65 -11.33
C PHE A 3 -5.46 6.13 -11.46
N ALA A 4 -5.06 5.24 -10.54
CA ALA A 4 -3.78 4.55 -10.59
C ALA A 4 -4.05 3.04 -10.49
N SER A 5 -3.55 2.26 -11.46
CA SER A 5 -3.63 0.81 -11.43
C SER A 5 -2.27 0.22 -11.09
N GLY A 6 -2.17 -0.39 -9.92
CA GLY A 6 -1.06 -1.29 -9.60
C GLY A 6 -1.30 -2.69 -10.16
N HIS A 7 -0.35 -3.59 -9.93
CA HIS A 7 -0.44 -4.97 -10.39
C HIS A 7 -1.56 -5.77 -9.69
N THR A 8 -1.73 -5.57 -8.38
CA THR A 8 -2.62 -6.39 -7.53
C THR A 8 -3.81 -5.61 -6.96
N ARG A 9 -3.77 -4.27 -7.03
CA ARG A 9 -4.81 -3.36 -6.57
C ARG A 9 -4.96 -2.19 -7.53
N THR A 10 -6.16 -1.61 -7.54
CA THR A 10 -6.46 -0.39 -8.28
C THR A 10 -6.92 0.68 -7.32
N VAL A 11 -6.36 1.87 -7.45
CA VAL A 11 -6.59 2.99 -6.55
C VAL A 11 -7.35 4.07 -7.29
N LEU A 12 -8.48 4.46 -6.71
CA LEU A 12 -9.33 5.54 -7.19
C LEU A 12 -9.30 6.71 -6.18
N LEU A 13 -8.89 7.88 -6.64
CA LEU A 13 -8.79 9.08 -5.82
C LEU A 13 -10.02 9.98 -6.07
N ILE A 14 -10.88 10.10 -5.05
CA ILE A 14 -12.11 10.92 -5.07
C ILE A 14 -12.12 11.82 -3.84
N GLY A 15 -12.14 13.14 -4.06
CA GLY A 15 -12.14 14.12 -2.97
C GLY A 15 -11.00 13.86 -1.97
N GLY A 16 -11.37 13.73 -0.69
CA GLY A 16 -10.47 13.45 0.43
C GLY A 16 -10.20 11.97 0.73
N VAL A 17 -10.57 11.04 -0.16
CA VAL A 17 -10.36 9.60 0.05
C VAL A 17 -9.64 8.92 -1.13
N ALA A 18 -8.91 7.86 -0.80
CA ALA A 18 -8.32 6.91 -1.73
C ALA A 18 -9.03 5.54 -1.56
N ILE A 19 -9.66 5.06 -2.63
CA ILE A 19 -10.41 3.80 -2.64
C ILE A 19 -9.55 2.75 -3.36
N LYS A 20 -9.07 1.75 -2.63
CA LYS A 20 -8.21 0.68 -3.12
C LYS A 20 -9.02 -0.60 -3.35
N PHE A 21 -9.30 -0.91 -4.61
CA PHE A 21 -9.98 -2.14 -5.03
C PHE A 21 -8.96 -3.26 -5.26
N ALA A 22 -9.21 -4.45 -4.73
CA ALA A 22 -8.46 -5.64 -5.11
C ALA A 22 -8.69 -5.91 -6.61
N SER A 23 -7.62 -6.21 -7.36
CA SER A 23 -7.70 -6.46 -8.82
C SER A 23 -8.63 -7.62 -9.17
N LEU A 24 -8.91 -8.50 -8.20
CA LEU A 24 -9.94 -9.54 -8.26
C LEU A 24 -11.22 -8.99 -8.88
N PHE A 25 -11.71 -7.80 -8.54
CA PHE A 25 -13.03 -7.29 -8.93
C PHE A 25 -13.07 -6.44 -10.21
N GLN A 26 -11.99 -6.37 -10.99
CA GLN A 26 -12.05 -5.65 -12.26
C GLN A 26 -12.73 -6.50 -13.34
N PRO A 27 -13.76 -6.00 -14.05
CA PRO A 27 -14.51 -6.77 -15.04
C PRO A 27 -13.63 -7.43 -16.12
N ARG A 28 -12.55 -6.74 -16.51
CA ARG A 28 -11.54 -7.24 -17.47
C ARG A 28 -10.80 -8.51 -17.01
N TYR A 29 -10.69 -8.76 -15.71
CA TYR A 29 -10.03 -9.96 -15.17
C TYR A 29 -11.01 -11.11 -14.97
N TRP A 30 -12.30 -10.84 -14.71
CA TRP A 30 -13.34 -11.89 -14.63
C TRP A 30 -13.61 -12.51 -16.00
N LEU A 31 -13.77 -11.68 -17.04
CA LEU A 31 -14.09 -12.14 -18.39
C LEU A 31 -12.96 -12.95 -19.07
N HIS A 32 -11.74 -12.84 -18.56
CA HIS A 32 -10.57 -13.50 -19.14
C HIS A 32 -9.78 -14.39 -18.16
N GLY A 33 -10.15 -14.44 -16.87
CA GLY A 33 -9.32 -14.97 -15.78
C GLY A 33 -8.87 -16.41 -15.96
N LEU A 34 -9.77 -17.33 -16.30
CA LEU A 34 -9.44 -18.75 -16.47
C LEU A 34 -8.63 -19.05 -17.75
N LYS A 35 -9.01 -18.45 -18.89
CA LYS A 35 -8.25 -18.60 -20.15
C LYS A 35 -6.86 -17.95 -20.04
N ARG A 36 -6.76 -16.79 -19.40
CA ARG A 36 -5.49 -16.10 -19.18
C ARG A 36 -4.62 -16.77 -18.13
N LEU A 37 -5.14 -17.33 -17.03
CA LEU A 37 -4.32 -18.08 -16.07
C LEU A 37 -3.58 -19.25 -16.74
N ARG A 38 -4.28 -19.97 -17.63
CA ARG A 38 -3.70 -21.06 -18.42
C ARG A 38 -2.66 -20.56 -19.44
N LEU A 39 -2.97 -19.46 -20.16
CA LEU A 39 -2.05 -18.83 -21.13
C LEU A 39 -0.85 -18.11 -20.46
N PHE A 40 -1.03 -17.55 -19.27
CA PHE A 40 0.00 -16.87 -18.48
C PHE A 40 0.96 -17.85 -17.82
N ALA A 41 0.46 -19.01 -17.37
CA ALA A 41 1.31 -20.10 -16.91
C ALA A 41 2.18 -20.69 -18.02
N GLN A 42 1.71 -20.67 -19.28
CA GLN A 42 2.44 -21.17 -20.45
C GLN A 42 3.48 -20.19 -21.01
N ARG A 43 3.34 -18.88 -20.78
CA ARG A 43 4.33 -17.87 -21.21
C ARG A 43 5.49 -17.81 -20.21
N ARG A 44 6.70 -18.19 -20.65
CA ARG A 44 7.93 -18.27 -19.82
C ARG A 44 8.20 -17.02 -18.97
N GLU A 45 7.97 -15.82 -19.51
CA GLU A 45 8.20 -14.55 -18.78
C GLU A 45 7.23 -14.33 -17.62
N VAL A 46 5.96 -14.72 -17.77
CA VAL A 46 4.94 -14.56 -16.72
C VAL A 46 4.99 -15.72 -15.74
N GLY A 47 5.26 -16.94 -16.22
CA GLY A 47 5.57 -18.09 -15.36
C GLY A 47 6.74 -17.81 -14.41
N GLY A 48 7.77 -17.09 -14.85
CA GLY A 48 8.87 -16.64 -13.98
C GLY A 48 8.42 -15.71 -12.86
N ARG A 49 7.55 -14.73 -13.14
CA ARG A 49 7.00 -13.84 -12.10
C ARG A 49 6.00 -14.54 -11.17
N LEU A 50 5.22 -15.49 -11.68
CA LEU A 50 4.28 -16.28 -10.86
C LEU A 50 5.01 -17.26 -9.93
N ARG A 51 6.20 -17.72 -10.32
CA ARG A 51 7.08 -18.54 -9.47
C ARG A 51 7.57 -17.83 -8.22
N HIS A 52 7.59 -16.50 -8.21
CA HIS A 52 7.84 -15.73 -6.99
C HIS A 52 6.77 -16.00 -5.92
N TYR A 53 5.53 -16.24 -6.34
CA TYR A 53 4.43 -16.52 -5.42
C TYR A 53 4.31 -18.02 -5.09
N HIS A 54 4.58 -18.91 -6.05
CA HIS A 54 4.57 -20.36 -5.84
C HIS A 54 5.29 -21.13 -6.97
N PRO A 55 6.03 -22.22 -6.68
CA PRO A 55 6.76 -22.99 -7.70
C PRO A 55 5.90 -23.49 -8.87
N ASN A 56 4.65 -23.85 -8.59
CA ASN A 56 3.63 -24.14 -9.60
C ASN A 56 2.97 -22.82 -10.11
N PRO A 57 3.11 -22.47 -11.40
CA PRO A 57 2.59 -21.21 -11.95
C PRO A 57 1.07 -21.07 -11.89
N LEU A 58 0.31 -22.17 -11.93
CA LEU A 58 -1.16 -22.12 -11.80
C LEU A 58 -1.56 -21.71 -10.39
N ALA A 59 -0.94 -22.34 -9.38
CA ALA A 59 -1.14 -21.97 -7.98
C ALA A 59 -0.62 -20.54 -7.70
N GLY A 60 0.52 -20.15 -8.29
CA GLY A 60 1.04 -18.79 -8.23
C GLY A 60 0.09 -17.77 -8.84
N GLY A 61 -0.58 -18.11 -9.94
CA GLY A 61 -1.62 -17.29 -10.55
C GLY A 61 -2.86 -17.13 -9.66
N ILE A 62 -3.29 -18.20 -8.98
CA ILE A 62 -4.39 -18.15 -8.00
C ILE A 62 -3.99 -17.26 -6.80
N LEU A 63 -2.80 -17.45 -6.23
CA LEU A 63 -2.32 -16.64 -5.11
C LEU A 63 -2.17 -15.17 -5.49
N TYR A 64 -1.63 -14.89 -6.68
CA TYR A 64 -1.54 -13.54 -7.23
C TYR A 64 -2.93 -12.87 -7.33
N TYR A 65 -3.95 -13.65 -7.69
CA TYR A 65 -5.33 -13.17 -7.81
C TYR A 65 -5.91 -12.70 -6.47
N PHE A 66 -5.58 -13.40 -5.37
CA PHE A 66 -5.98 -13.04 -4.01
C PHE A 66 -5.03 -12.05 -3.32
N TRP A 67 -3.88 -11.75 -3.91
CA TRP A 67 -2.86 -10.90 -3.28
C TRP A 67 -3.38 -9.50 -2.96
N GLY A 68 -4.19 -8.92 -3.86
CA GLY A 68 -4.82 -7.62 -3.60
C GLY A 68 -5.72 -7.62 -2.37
N MET A 69 -6.48 -8.70 -2.15
CA MET A 69 -7.31 -8.86 -0.96
C MET A 69 -6.46 -9.00 0.30
N ARG A 70 -5.42 -9.83 0.24
CA ARG A 70 -4.47 -10.01 1.34
C ARG A 70 -3.83 -8.70 1.73
N SER A 71 -3.31 -7.92 0.78
CA SER A 71 -2.70 -6.61 1.06
C SER A 71 -3.68 -5.63 1.69
N ASN A 72 -4.94 -5.61 1.25
CA ASN A 72 -5.97 -4.75 1.86
C ASN A 72 -6.32 -5.18 3.29
N LEU A 73 -6.41 -6.49 3.55
CA LEU A 73 -6.62 -7.02 4.90
C LEU A 73 -5.44 -6.68 5.82
N LEU A 74 -4.20 -6.92 5.35
CA LEU A 74 -3.00 -6.58 6.10
C LEU A 74 -2.94 -5.09 6.42
N GLU A 75 -3.18 -4.22 5.44
CA GLU A 75 -3.18 -2.77 5.64
C GLU A 75 -4.22 -2.33 6.70
N ARG A 76 -5.41 -2.92 6.67
CA ARG A 76 -6.45 -2.69 7.68
C ARG A 76 -5.99 -3.14 9.07
N ASP A 77 -5.46 -4.35 9.16
CA ASP A 77 -5.08 -4.95 10.43
C ASP A 77 -3.89 -4.20 11.05
N ILE A 78 -2.87 -3.86 10.24
CA ILE A 78 -1.74 -3.04 10.68
C ILE A 78 -2.21 -1.65 11.11
N TRP A 79 -3.11 -1.00 10.36
CA TRP A 79 -3.66 0.29 10.80
C TRP A 79 -4.39 0.18 12.14
N ARG A 80 -5.15 -0.91 12.37
CA ARG A 80 -5.85 -1.16 13.64
C ARG A 80 -4.90 -1.43 14.80
N ASP A 81 -3.88 -2.26 14.58
CA ASP A 81 -2.90 -2.65 15.60
C ASP A 81 -1.97 -1.48 15.95
N CYS A 82 -1.64 -0.65 14.96
CA CYS A 82 -0.65 0.42 15.05
C CYS A 82 -1.27 1.82 14.96
N GLN A 83 -2.48 2.03 15.48
CA GLN A 83 -3.15 3.36 15.45
C GLN A 83 -2.34 4.47 16.13
N HIS A 84 -1.44 4.10 17.03
CA HIS A 84 -0.53 5.05 17.65
C HIS A 84 0.48 5.62 16.65
N LEU A 85 0.85 4.86 15.60
CA LEU A 85 1.78 5.27 14.54
C LEU A 85 1.13 6.22 13.52
N PRO A 86 1.91 7.09 12.86
CA PRO A 86 1.41 7.99 11.83
C PRO A 86 1.18 7.23 10.50
N LEU A 87 0.13 6.42 10.48
CA LEU A 87 -0.35 5.69 9.32
C LEU A 87 -1.59 6.37 8.75
N ALA A 88 -1.73 6.40 7.43
CA ALA A 88 -2.91 6.98 6.81
C ALA A 88 -4.16 6.17 7.18
N PRO A 89 -5.21 6.79 7.76
CA PRO A 89 -6.36 6.08 8.28
C PRO A 89 -7.11 5.26 7.24
N THR A 90 -7.32 3.97 7.55
CA THR A 90 -8.18 3.08 6.75
C THR A 90 -9.58 3.05 7.38
N TYR A 91 -10.49 3.86 6.85
CA TYR A 91 -11.85 4.02 7.38
C TYR A 91 -12.72 2.79 7.22
N VAL A 92 -12.65 2.16 6.04
CA VAL A 92 -13.48 1.01 5.69
C VAL A 92 -12.60 -0.02 5.02
N SER A 93 -12.84 -1.29 5.35
CA SER A 93 -12.29 -2.42 4.62
C SER A 93 -13.36 -3.50 4.48
N PHE A 94 -13.80 -3.75 3.25
CA PHE A 94 -14.85 -4.73 2.95
C PHE A 94 -14.22 -6.08 2.62
N TRP A 95 -13.93 -6.89 3.64
CA TRP A 95 -13.29 -8.21 3.52
C TRP A 95 -12.03 -8.24 2.62
N GLY A 96 -11.25 -7.15 2.60
CA GLY A 96 -10.08 -7.00 1.74
C GLY A 96 -10.40 -6.67 0.28
N LEU A 97 -11.66 -6.70 -0.15
CA LEU A 97 -12.03 -6.36 -1.52
C LEU A 97 -11.83 -4.88 -1.81
N VAL A 98 -12.15 -4.03 -0.83
CA VAL A 98 -12.05 -2.57 -0.94
C VAL A 98 -11.51 -2.01 0.37
N ASN A 99 -10.47 -1.19 0.31
CA ASN A 99 -10.09 -0.29 1.39
C ASN A 99 -10.45 1.15 1.03
N ILE A 100 -11.08 1.88 1.94
CA ILE A 100 -11.28 3.34 1.83
C ILE A 100 -10.34 3.98 2.83
N GLN A 101 -9.35 4.70 2.32
CA GLN A 101 -8.31 5.34 3.10
C GLN A 101 -8.42 6.87 3.00
N ARG A 102 -8.05 7.58 4.07
CA ARG A 102 -7.90 9.04 4.01
C ARG A 102 -6.82 9.41 3.01
N ARG A 103 -7.12 10.37 2.14
CA ARG A 103 -6.12 10.99 1.27
C ARG A 103 -5.44 12.14 2.00
N GLY A 104 -4.13 12.23 1.87
CA GLY A 104 -3.35 13.40 2.27
C GLY A 104 -2.82 14.18 1.06
N THR A 105 -2.13 15.28 1.36
CA THR A 105 -1.34 16.02 0.37
C THR A 105 -0.01 15.31 0.19
N PRO A 106 0.41 14.92 -1.04
CA PRO A 106 1.72 14.30 -1.25
C PRO A 106 2.84 15.17 -0.67
N ILE A 107 3.85 14.54 -0.06
CA ILE A 107 5.04 15.27 0.38
C ILE A 107 6.02 15.46 -0.79
N GLN A 108 6.91 16.43 -0.65
CA GLN A 108 8.05 16.65 -1.54
C GLN A 108 9.29 15.90 -1.05
N THR A 109 10.25 15.67 -1.93
CA THR A 109 11.50 14.93 -1.61
C THR A 109 12.25 15.54 -0.42
N HIS A 110 12.31 16.86 -0.30
CA HIS A 110 13.01 17.52 0.81
C HIS A 110 12.34 17.29 2.17
N GLU A 111 11.05 16.95 2.19
CA GLU A 111 10.27 16.67 3.40
C GLU A 111 10.50 15.24 3.93
N LEU A 112 11.18 14.37 3.17
CA LEU A 112 11.52 13.01 3.61
C LEU A 112 12.34 13.00 4.92
N ALA A 113 13.17 14.03 5.12
CA ALA A 113 13.97 14.16 6.34
C ALA A 113 13.10 14.30 7.61
N LEU A 114 11.83 14.70 7.46
CA LEU A 114 10.85 14.87 8.52
C LEU A 114 9.97 13.62 8.72
N CYS A 115 10.20 12.56 7.96
CA CYS A 115 9.37 11.35 8.03
C CYS A 115 9.53 10.63 9.38
N PRO A 116 8.43 10.22 10.01
CA PRO A 116 8.43 9.66 11.36
C PRO A 116 9.02 8.25 11.46
N PHE A 117 9.27 7.59 10.33
CA PHE A 117 9.82 6.23 10.25
C PHE A 117 11.29 6.21 9.78
N ARG A 118 12.01 7.33 9.92
CA ARG A 118 13.39 7.45 9.42
C ARG A 118 14.34 6.44 10.08
N ASP A 119 14.23 6.24 11.39
CA ASP A 119 15.02 5.23 12.11
C ASP A 119 14.76 3.83 11.55
N LEU A 120 13.49 3.49 11.32
CA LEU A 120 13.09 2.21 10.73
C LEU A 120 13.65 2.04 9.31
N ALA A 121 13.66 3.12 8.52
CA ALA A 121 14.25 3.14 7.19
C ALA A 121 15.78 2.91 7.22
N GLN A 122 16.47 3.41 8.24
CA GLN A 122 17.92 3.18 8.42
C GLN A 122 18.25 1.75 8.82
N GLU A 123 17.43 1.14 9.68
CA GLU A 123 17.55 -0.27 10.07
C GLU A 123 17.24 -1.22 8.90
N HIS A 124 16.38 -0.80 7.98
CA HIS A 124 15.93 -1.58 6.82
C HIS A 124 16.16 -0.85 5.48
N PRO A 125 17.42 -0.64 5.05
CA PRO A 125 17.75 0.16 3.86
C PRO A 125 17.22 -0.42 2.54
N ASN A 126 16.86 -1.70 2.54
CA ASN A 126 16.30 -2.38 1.37
C ASN A 126 14.79 -2.13 1.18
N TRP A 127 14.13 -1.48 2.15
CA TRP A 127 12.70 -1.20 2.08
C TRP A 127 12.44 0.11 1.37
N SER A 128 12.31 0.03 0.04
CA SER A 128 12.08 1.19 -0.83
C SER A 128 10.92 2.08 -0.39
N ASP A 129 9.92 1.49 0.27
CA ASP A 129 8.69 2.17 0.65
C ASP A 129 8.94 3.27 1.70
N LEU A 130 9.98 3.15 2.51
CA LEU A 130 10.31 4.14 3.54
C LEU A 130 11.23 5.27 3.04
N HIS A 131 11.80 5.13 1.84
CA HIS A 131 12.79 6.07 1.29
C HIS A 131 12.27 6.96 0.17
N LYS A 132 11.02 6.78 -0.28
CA LYS A 132 10.46 7.57 -1.38
C LYS A 132 9.29 8.43 -0.92
N PRO A 133 9.20 9.68 -1.40
CA PRO A 133 8.16 10.60 -0.96
C PRO A 133 6.76 10.14 -1.40
N GLU A 134 6.67 9.34 -2.45
CA GLU A 134 5.42 8.79 -2.99
C GLU A 134 4.64 7.88 -2.01
N HIS A 135 5.30 7.37 -0.96
CA HIS A 135 4.66 6.55 0.08
C HIS A 135 4.21 7.36 1.31
N PHE A 136 4.40 8.68 1.28
CA PHE A 136 4.06 9.56 2.39
C PHE A 136 3.14 10.69 1.97
N CYS A 137 2.30 11.15 2.89
CA CYS A 137 1.45 12.31 2.68
C CYS A 137 1.22 13.09 3.97
N TRP A 138 0.95 14.38 3.84
CA TRP A 138 0.42 15.22 4.90
C TRP A 138 -1.06 14.92 5.13
N ILE A 139 -1.38 14.50 6.35
CA ILE A 139 -2.74 14.42 6.87
C ILE A 139 -2.85 15.36 8.06
N GLY A 140 -3.51 16.50 7.85
CA GLY A 140 -3.50 17.57 8.84
C GLY A 140 -2.10 18.15 8.99
N ASP A 141 -1.54 18.03 10.19
CA ASP A 141 -0.22 18.52 10.60
C ASP A 141 0.84 17.42 10.67
N ARG A 142 0.52 16.18 10.27
CA ARG A 142 1.43 15.02 10.37
C ARG A 142 1.73 14.40 9.01
N ILE A 143 2.98 13.96 8.83
CA ILE A 143 3.35 13.09 7.71
C ILE A 143 2.96 11.67 8.07
N CYS A 144 2.18 11.02 7.21
CA CYS A 144 1.68 9.66 7.38
C CYS A 144 2.13 8.74 6.25
N LEU A 145 2.43 7.49 6.59
CA LEU A 145 2.70 6.40 5.63
C LEU A 145 1.38 5.90 5.02
N ILE A 146 1.32 5.77 3.68
CA ILE A 146 0.07 5.44 2.96
C ILE A 146 -0.07 3.97 2.56
N ASP A 147 1.04 3.24 2.44
CA ASP A 147 1.05 1.82 2.06
C ASP A 147 1.85 1.02 3.09
N CYS A 148 1.13 0.27 3.92
CA CYS A 148 1.71 -0.68 4.86
C CYS A 148 1.26 -2.11 4.56
N GLY A 149 0.70 -2.38 3.38
CA GLY A 149 0.14 -3.70 3.03
C GLY A 149 1.18 -4.80 2.77
N GLY A 150 2.47 -4.52 2.95
CA GLY A 150 3.57 -5.49 2.85
C GLY A 150 3.76 -6.27 4.15
N PRO A 151 3.94 -7.61 4.10
CA PRO A 151 4.03 -8.43 5.31
C PRO A 151 5.24 -8.08 6.19
N GLU A 152 6.43 -7.95 5.60
CA GLU A 152 7.67 -7.61 6.33
C GLU A 152 7.58 -6.23 6.98
N LEU A 153 7.13 -5.23 6.22
CA LEU A 153 6.90 -3.87 6.72
C LEU A 153 5.86 -3.86 7.86
N GLY A 154 4.80 -4.64 7.72
CA GLY A 154 3.76 -4.77 8.75
C GLY A 154 4.26 -5.35 10.07
N GLU A 155 5.10 -6.38 10.02
CA GLU A 155 5.71 -6.96 11.22
C GLU A 155 6.63 -5.96 11.92
N ALA A 156 7.47 -5.25 11.18
CA ALA A 156 8.30 -4.20 11.76
C ALA A 156 7.47 -3.06 12.35
N LEU A 157 6.42 -2.59 11.67
CA LEU A 157 5.53 -1.55 12.20
C LEU A 157 4.85 -1.99 13.51
N ARG A 158 4.52 -3.28 13.68
CA ARG A 158 3.99 -3.80 14.96
C ARG A 158 5.04 -3.85 16.07
N ALA A 159 6.28 -4.14 15.71
CA ALA A 159 7.41 -4.13 16.65
C ALA A 159 7.90 -2.70 16.97
N TYR A 160 7.58 -1.73 16.10
CA TYR A 160 8.04 -0.36 16.20
C TYR A 160 7.30 0.40 17.30
N ARG A 161 8.02 0.79 18.37
CA ARG A 161 7.43 1.33 19.61
C ARG A 161 7.68 2.84 19.85
N LYS A 162 8.14 3.61 18.86
CA LYS A 162 8.47 5.03 19.07
C LYS A 162 7.40 5.98 18.52
N ILE A 163 6.97 6.98 19.32
CA ILE A 163 6.80 8.40 18.90
C ILE A 163 6.90 9.31 20.15
N PRO A 164 7.45 10.55 20.05
CA PRO A 164 6.64 11.69 19.61
C PRO A 164 7.40 12.67 18.68
N VAL A 165 6.78 13.11 17.56
CA VAL A 165 7.19 14.36 16.89
C VAL A 165 5.98 15.26 16.74
N ALA A 166 5.94 16.28 17.59
CA ALA A 166 5.11 17.47 17.39
C ALA A 166 5.68 18.27 16.22
N THR A 167 5.16 17.97 15.03
CA THR A 167 4.80 18.93 13.98
C THR A 167 5.57 20.25 13.99
N GLY A 168 6.66 20.31 13.24
CA GLY A 168 7.20 21.60 12.78
C GLY A 168 6.15 22.27 11.90
N ARG A 169 5.51 23.33 12.38
CA ARG A 169 4.72 24.24 11.55
C ARG A 169 5.63 24.82 10.47
N LEU A 170 5.56 24.28 9.26
CA LEU A 170 5.93 24.99 8.04
C LEU A 170 4.73 24.99 7.10
N ARG A 171 3.63 25.58 7.58
CA ARG A 171 2.66 26.20 6.70
C ARG A 171 2.73 27.70 6.99
N THR A 172 3.74 28.34 6.41
CA THR A 172 3.71 29.78 6.22
C THR A 172 2.43 30.08 5.45
N GLN A 173 1.50 30.74 6.15
CA GLN A 173 0.38 31.42 5.53
C GLN A 173 0.98 32.37 4.51
N THR A 174 0.78 32.07 3.23
CA THR A 174 0.92 33.08 2.19
C THR A 174 -0.48 33.66 2.03
N THR A 175 -0.54 34.95 2.37
CA THR A 175 -1.61 35.94 2.25
C THR A 175 -2.55 35.76 1.07
#